data_AF-A0AA52FDD1-F1
#
_entry.id   AF-A0AA52FDD1-F1
#
_cell.length_a   1.000
_cell.length_b   1.000
_cell.length_c   1.000
_cell.angle_alpha   90.00
_cell.angle_beta   90.00
_cell.angle_gamma   90.00
#
_symmetry.space_group_name_H-M   'P 1'
#
loop_
_entity.id
_entity.type
_entity.pdbx_description
1 polymer ?
#
loop_
_entity_poly.entity_id
_entity_poly.type
_entity_poly.pdbx_seq_one_letter_code
_entity_poly.pdbx_strand_id
1 'polypeptide(L)'
;MPDLSHHARRLRDLADALEAQSKPSDDPLAPHPDTLAVIGNRNVKRGQLNYAVPDALQIQRRIRRYHADHGVQHGDVVAYALDAYLRAHGYPPDLASPQDNGDHSH
;
A
#
# COMPACT_ATOMS: atom_id res chain seq x y z
N MET A 1 -21.47 37.89 9.93
CA MET A 1 -21.64 36.57 9.28
C MET A 1 -20.32 36.25 8.61
N PRO A 2 -19.55 35.24 9.06
CA PRO A 2 -18.29 34.88 8.42
C PRO A 2 -18.57 34.45 6.97
N ASP A 3 -17.69 34.87 6.06
CA ASP A 3 -17.88 34.78 4.62
C ASP A 3 -17.74 33.31 4.14
N LEU A 4 -18.85 32.59 4.19
CA LEU A 4 -18.97 31.17 3.81
C LEU A 4 -18.53 30.92 2.37
N SER A 5 -18.64 31.93 1.50
CA SER A 5 -18.24 31.87 0.09
C SER A 5 -16.72 31.75 -0.06
N HIS A 6 -15.95 32.46 0.76
CA HIS A 6 -14.49 32.33 0.79
C HIS A 6 -14.06 30.95 1.30
N HIS A 7 -14.78 30.40 2.28
CA HIS A 7 -14.49 29.08 2.81
C HIS A 7 -14.79 27.96 1.79
N ALA A 8 -15.93 28.05 1.11
CA ALA A 8 -16.30 27.12 0.05
C ALA A 8 -15.30 27.14 -1.11
N ARG A 9 -14.80 28.32 -1.48
CA ARG A 9 -13.76 28.46 -2.51
C ARG A 9 -12.45 27.80 -2.10
N ARG A 10 -12.01 28.04 -0.86
CA ARG A 10 -10.80 27.41 -0.30
C ARG A 10 -10.89 25.88 -0.22
N LEU A 11 -12.07 25.33 0.08
CA LEU A 11 -12.31 23.88 0.06
C LEU A 11 -12.26 23.32 -1.36
N ARG A 12 -12.76 24.08 -2.35
CA ARG A 12 -12.67 23.72 -3.77
C ARG A 12 -11.21 23.68 -4.24
N ASP A 13 -10.46 24.74 -3.93
CA ASP A 13 -9.05 24.86 -4.32
C ASP A 13 -8.20 23.75 -3.68
N LEU A 14 -8.52 23.34 -2.45
CA LEU A 14 -7.88 22.18 -1.80
C LEU A 14 -8.25 20.86 -2.47
N ALA A 15 -9.52 20.67 -2.85
CA ALA A 15 -9.95 19.46 -3.56
C ALA A 15 -9.26 19.35 -4.93
N ASP A 16 -9.21 20.44 -5.68
CA ASP A 16 -8.57 20.50 -7.00
C ASP A 16 -7.04 20.29 -6.88
N ALA A 17 -6.40 20.81 -5.83
CA ALA A 17 -4.99 20.57 -5.55
C ALA A 17 -4.69 19.11 -5.14
N LEU A 18 -5.61 18.46 -4.42
CA LEU A 18 -5.51 17.04 -4.07
C LEU A 18 -5.72 16.14 -5.30
N GLU A 19 -6.68 16.48 -6.16
CA GLU A 19 -6.94 15.78 -7.42
C GLU A 19 -5.77 15.95 -8.40
N ALA A 20 -5.17 17.14 -8.49
CA ALA A 20 -3.97 17.37 -9.32
C ALA A 20 -2.71 16.65 -8.80
N GLN A 21 -2.59 16.43 -7.49
CA GLN A 21 -1.52 15.63 -6.89
C GLN A 21 -1.76 14.12 -6.98
N SER A 22 -3.02 13.72 -7.20
CA SER A 22 -3.40 12.32 -7.42
C SER A 22 -2.93 11.91 -8.81
N LYS A 23 -1.68 11.45 -8.91
CA LYS A 23 -1.25 10.71 -10.09
C LYS A 23 -2.26 9.58 -10.33
N PRO A 24 -2.63 9.27 -11.58
CA PRO A 24 -3.39 8.07 -11.88
C PRO A 24 -2.59 6.92 -11.26
N SER A 25 -3.16 6.30 -10.23
CA SER A 25 -2.58 5.10 -9.67
C SER A 25 -2.53 4.11 -10.83
N ASP A 26 -1.30 3.75 -11.24
CA ASP A 26 -1.06 2.42 -11.80
C ASP A 26 -1.87 1.44 -10.93
N ASP A 27 -2.60 0.54 -11.59
CA ASP A 27 -3.54 -0.43 -11.02
C ASP A 27 -3.37 -0.60 -9.49
N PRO A 28 -4.38 -0.25 -8.66
CA PRO A 28 -4.25 -0.28 -7.19
C PRO A 28 -3.97 -1.69 -6.64
N LEU A 29 -4.06 -2.73 -7.47
CA LEU A 29 -3.70 -4.10 -7.15
C LEU A 29 -2.37 -4.55 -7.77
N ALA A 30 -1.70 -3.69 -8.56
CA ALA A 30 -0.36 -3.96 -9.04
C ALA A 30 0.60 -4.05 -7.85
N PRO A 31 1.43 -5.11 -7.79
CA PRO A 31 2.42 -5.24 -6.73
C PRO A 31 3.38 -4.06 -6.74
N HIS A 32 3.58 -3.43 -5.57
CA HIS A 32 4.54 -2.34 -5.44
C HIS A 32 5.97 -2.84 -5.76
N PRO A 33 6.81 -2.06 -6.46
CA PRO A 33 8.18 -2.47 -6.80
C PRO A 33 9.03 -2.87 -5.59
N ASP A 34 8.93 -2.15 -4.47
CA ASP A 34 9.61 -2.54 -3.21
C ASP A 34 9.21 -3.95 -2.75
N THR A 35 7.92 -4.27 -2.87
CA THR A 35 7.36 -5.55 -2.44
C THR A 35 7.85 -6.68 -3.34
N LEU A 36 7.94 -6.43 -4.64
CA LEU A 36 8.59 -7.33 -5.59
C LEU A 36 10.07 -7.54 -5.24
N ALA A 37 10.80 -6.48 -4.89
CA ALA A 37 12.22 -6.55 -4.54
C ALA A 37 12.47 -7.37 -3.26
N VAL A 38 11.62 -7.22 -2.23
CA VAL A 38 11.71 -8.00 -0.99
C VAL A 38 11.35 -9.46 -1.21
N ILE A 39 10.28 -9.75 -1.94
CA ILE A 39 9.82 -11.14 -2.20
C ILE A 39 10.79 -11.88 -3.12
N GLY A 40 11.38 -11.20 -4.10
CA GLY A 40 12.38 -11.77 -5.01
C GLY A 40 13.68 -12.19 -4.32
N ASN A 41 13.94 -11.71 -3.09
CA ASN A 41 15.11 -12.10 -2.32
C ASN A 41 14.93 -13.51 -1.70
N ARG A 42 15.79 -14.45 -2.12
CA ARG A 42 15.75 -15.85 -1.66
C ARG A 42 15.92 -16.01 -0.14
N ASN A 43 16.55 -15.05 0.55
CA ASN A 43 16.90 -15.16 1.97
C ASN A 43 16.03 -14.27 2.89
N VAL A 44 14.85 -13.83 2.44
CA VAL A 44 13.96 -13.04 3.30
C VAL A 44 13.43 -13.88 4.47
N LYS A 45 13.58 -13.37 5.70
CA LYS A 45 12.95 -13.97 6.89
C LYS A 45 11.44 -13.74 6.80
N ARG A 46 10.66 -14.81 6.87
CA ARG A 46 9.19 -14.76 6.78
C ARG A 46 8.58 -14.98 8.16
N GLY A 47 7.81 -14.00 8.62
CA GLY A 47 6.94 -14.14 9.78
C GLY A 47 5.61 -14.79 9.39
N GLN A 48 5.05 -15.63 10.27
CA GLN A 48 3.72 -16.20 10.08
C GLN A 48 2.66 -15.22 10.59
N LEU A 49 1.65 -14.93 9.75
CA LEU A 49 0.46 -14.20 10.16
C LEU A 49 -0.58 -15.20 10.67
N ASN A 50 -1.01 -15.05 11.92
CA ASN A 50 -2.00 -15.93 12.55
C ASN A 50 -3.35 -15.21 12.64
N TYR A 51 -4.14 -15.26 11.57
CA TYR A 51 -5.48 -14.68 11.51
C TYR A 51 -6.50 -15.69 11.00
N ALA A 52 -7.72 -15.64 11.55
CA ALA A 52 -8.85 -16.38 11.03
C ALA A 52 -9.55 -15.56 9.92
N VAL A 53 -9.87 -16.21 8.81
CA VAL A 53 -10.64 -15.62 7.71
C VAL A 53 -11.98 -16.35 7.58
N PRO A 54 -13.07 -15.68 7.17
CA PRO A 54 -14.35 -16.34 6.97
C PRO A 54 -14.27 -17.44 5.90
N ASP A 55 -14.69 -18.66 6.24
CA ASP A 55 -14.68 -19.81 5.33
C ASP A 55 -15.54 -19.60 4.08
N ALA A 56 -16.61 -18.80 4.19
CA ALA A 56 -17.48 -18.44 3.09
C ALA A 56 -16.73 -17.79 1.91
N LEU A 57 -15.61 -17.11 2.18
CA LEU A 57 -14.77 -16.48 1.14
C LEU A 57 -13.84 -17.47 0.43
N GLN A 58 -13.68 -18.68 0.97
CA GLN A 58 -12.86 -19.77 0.41
C GLN A 58 -11.45 -19.31 0.01
N ILE A 59 -10.84 -18.39 0.78
CA ILE A 59 -9.57 -17.72 0.43
C ILE A 59 -8.46 -18.75 0.17
N GLN A 60 -8.35 -19.79 0.99
CA GLN A 60 -7.36 -20.85 0.79
C GLN A 60 -7.52 -21.55 -0.57
N ARG A 61 -8.76 -21.83 -1.01
CA ARG A 61 -9.03 -22.49 -2.29
C ARG A 61 -8.66 -21.58 -3.46
N ARG A 62 -9.00 -20.29 -3.37
CA ARG A 62 -8.69 -19.29 -4.39
C ARG A 62 -7.17 -19.12 -4.55
N ILE A 63 -6.44 -19.04 -3.43
CA ILE A 63 -4.98 -18.93 -3.44
C ILE A 63 -4.33 -20.19 -4.05
N ARG A 64 -4.80 -21.39 -3.70
CA ARG A 64 -4.31 -22.65 -4.32
C ARG A 64 -4.53 -22.67 -5.83
N ARG A 65 -5.70 -22.21 -6.28
CA ARG A 65 -6.01 -22.16 -7.72
C ARG A 65 -5.12 -21.15 -8.44
N TYR A 66 -4.95 -19.97 -7.87
CA TYR A 66 -4.07 -18.93 -8.42
C TYR A 66 -2.62 -19.40 -8.52
N HIS A 67 -2.10 -20.10 -7.51
CA HIS A 67 -0.78 -20.74 -7.58
C HIS A 67 -0.69 -21.74 -8.73
N ALA A 68 -1.72 -22.57 -8.95
CA ALA A 68 -1.72 -23.55 -10.03
C ALA A 68 -1.73 -22.89 -11.42
N ASP A 69 -2.44 -21.78 -11.57
CA ASP A 69 -2.57 -21.08 -12.86
C ASP A 69 -1.36 -20.15 -13.15
N HIS A 70 -0.69 -19.60 -12.12
CA HIS A 70 0.34 -18.55 -12.28
C HIS A 70 1.71 -18.87 -11.66
N GLY A 71 1.86 -19.96 -10.90
CA GLY A 71 3.12 -20.37 -10.25
C GLY A 71 3.55 -19.50 -9.06
N VAL A 72 2.72 -18.55 -8.62
CA VAL A 72 3.02 -17.65 -7.50
C VAL A 72 2.79 -18.37 -6.18
N GLN A 73 3.79 -18.35 -5.28
CA GLN A 73 3.70 -19.01 -3.96
C GLN A 73 2.55 -18.43 -3.12
N HIS A 74 1.88 -19.28 -2.35
CA HIS A 74 0.72 -18.86 -1.55
C HIS A 74 1.02 -17.66 -0.63
N GLY A 75 2.19 -17.66 0.01
CA GLY A 75 2.63 -16.56 0.88
C GLY A 75 2.89 -15.27 0.12
N ASP A 76 3.35 -15.36 -1.13
CA ASP A 76 3.62 -14.18 -1.97
C ASP A 76 2.32 -13.57 -2.47
N VAL A 77 1.32 -14.40 -2.83
CA VAL A 77 -0.03 -13.92 -3.17
C VAL A 77 -0.61 -13.08 -2.01
N VAL A 78 -0.48 -13.56 -0.78
CA VAL A 78 -0.95 -12.84 0.41
C VAL A 78 -0.14 -11.56 0.63
N ALA A 79 1.19 -11.63 0.48
CA ALA A 79 2.05 -10.47 0.68
C ALA A 79 1.76 -9.36 -0.34
N TYR A 80 1.58 -9.68 -1.63
CA TYR A 80 1.21 -8.70 -2.65
C TYR A 80 -0.14 -8.06 -2.36
N ALA A 81 -1.17 -8.87 -2.12
CA ALA A 81 -2.52 -8.37 -1.89
C ALA A 81 -2.60 -7.49 -0.64
N LEU A 82 -1.93 -7.90 0.45
CA LEU A 82 -1.93 -7.15 1.70
C LEU A 82 -1.13 -5.86 1.59
N ASP A 83 0.05 -5.88 0.97
CA ASP A 83 0.85 -4.67 0.78
C ASP A 83 0.15 -3.66 -0.13
N ALA A 84 -0.41 -4.10 -1.27
CA ALA A 84 -1.18 -3.24 -2.16
C ALA A 84 -2.39 -2.63 -1.45
N TYR A 85 -3.14 -3.44 -0.68
CA TYR A 85 -4.27 -2.96 0.11
C TYR A 85 -3.84 -1.90 1.12
N LEU A 86 -2.77 -2.15 1.89
CA LEU A 86 -2.25 -1.23 2.89
C LEU A 86 -1.78 0.08 2.26
N ARG A 87 -1.00 0.01 1.17
CA ARG A 87 -0.51 1.20 0.44
C ARG A 87 -1.64 2.02 -0.18
N ALA A 88 -2.65 1.37 -0.76
CA ALA A 88 -3.84 2.05 -1.25
C ALA A 88 -4.61 2.80 -0.15
N HIS A 89 -4.45 2.37 1.11
CA HIS A 89 -5.01 3.03 2.29
C HIS A 89 -4.01 3.96 2.99
N GLY A 90 -2.85 4.24 2.36
CA GLY A 90 -1.83 5.14 2.87
C GLY A 90 -0.94 4.54 3.95
N TYR A 91 -0.72 3.21 3.95
CA TYR A 91 0.15 2.52 4.92
C TYR A 91 1.42 1.90 4.29
N PRO A 92 2.59 2.01 4.96
CA PRO A 92 2.82 2.84 6.13
C PRO A 92 2.63 4.33 5.76
N PRO A 93 1.92 5.12 6.58
CA PRO A 93 1.84 6.57 6.35
C PRO A 93 3.27 7.06 6.47
N ASP A 94 3.79 7.70 5.41
CA ASP A 94 5.17 8.16 5.27
C ASP A 94 5.90 8.12 6.62
N LEU A 95 6.72 7.09 6.84
CA LEU A 95 7.74 7.20 7.86
C LEU A 95 8.60 8.33 7.33
N ALA A 96 8.32 9.55 7.80
CA ALA A 96 9.09 10.74 7.48
C ALA A 96 10.54 10.29 7.49
N SER A 97 11.17 10.33 6.30
CA SER A 97 12.58 10.04 6.17
C SER A 97 13.26 10.70 7.35
N PRO A 98 14.02 10.00 8.21
CA PRO A 98 14.83 10.69 9.19
C PRO A 98 15.77 11.57 8.37
N GLN A 99 15.39 12.83 8.21
CA GLN A 99 16.27 13.87 7.74
C GLN A 99 17.42 13.86 8.74
N ASP A 100 18.56 13.36 8.26
CA ASP A 100 19.72 14.21 8.13
C ASP A 100 19.88 15.21 9.28
N ASN A 101 20.28 14.71 10.44
CA ASN A 101 21.04 15.51 11.40
C ASN A 101 22.49 15.05 11.32
N GLY A 102 23.09 15.20 10.14
CA GLY A 102 24.50 15.49 10.02
C GLY A 102 24.77 16.88 10.57
N ASP A 103 24.83 17.02 11.89
CA ASP A 103 25.40 18.21 12.53
C ASP A 103 26.79 17.84 13.04
N HIS A 104 27.76 17.84 12.12
CA HIS A 104 29.18 17.97 12.45
C HIS A 104 29.40 19.40 12.94
N SER A 105 29.19 19.63 14.23
CA SER A 105 29.67 20.84 14.90
C SER A 105 31.15 20.67 15.29
N HIS A 106 31.97 21.42 14.56
CA HIS A 106 33.18 22.17 14.93
C HIS A 106 34.26 21.57 15.85
#